data_AF-A0A550GGM6-F1
#
_entry.id   AF-A0A550GGM6-F1
#
_cell.length_a   1.000
_cell.length_b   1.000
_cell.length_c   1.000
_cell.angle_alpha   90.00
_cell.angle_beta   90.00
_cell.angle_gamma   90.00
#
_symmetry.space_group_name_H-M   'P 1'
#
loop_
_entity.id
_entity.type
_entity.pdbx_description
1 polymer ?
#
loop_
_entity_poly.entity_id
_entity_poly.type
_entity_poly.pdbx_seq_one_letter_code
_entity_poly.pdbx_strand_id
1 'polypeptide(L)'
;MTYYVKRDVPFELNEINLKNISDNELIQISNELGIGLNLTEMRLVQNYFSKKGRNPTDVELQTIGQTWSEHCYHKTFKGEITTVEGKISSLFKTYVAKVTKELNPSWCISVFEDNAGIIEFDKNFAIAAKVETHNHPSAIEPFGGAATGTGGVIRDILAVWADPIACTDVLCFGPLDYDYDKLPLGTKHPKYVYRGVISGIGAYGNNMGIPTVNGAINFDESYVGNVVVYCGCVGILPKNKFVKNTRAGDIALLVGGETGRDGIHGVTFASAELTKESEE
;
A
#
# COMPACT_ATOMS: atom_id res chain seq x y z
N MET A 1 -15.82 27.27 -16.58
CA MET A 1 -17.06 26.50 -16.33
C MET A 1 -16.70 25.44 -15.31
N THR A 2 -17.44 25.30 -14.22
CA THR A 2 -17.14 24.26 -13.23
C THR A 2 -17.54 22.90 -13.82
N TYR A 3 -16.58 21.99 -14.02
CA TYR A 3 -16.86 20.61 -14.44
C TYR A 3 -17.70 19.84 -13.41
N TYR A 4 -17.81 20.40 -12.21
CA TYR A 4 -18.43 19.82 -11.03
C TYR A 4 -19.90 20.28 -10.91
N VAL A 5 -20.80 19.32 -10.83
CA VAL A 5 -22.23 19.53 -10.60
C VAL A 5 -22.62 18.81 -9.30
N LYS A 6 -22.96 19.58 -8.26
CA LYS A 6 -23.38 19.01 -6.97
C LYS A 6 -24.70 18.24 -7.14
N ARG A 7 -24.76 17.02 -6.62
CA ARG A 7 -25.99 16.21 -6.58
C ARG A 7 -26.83 16.55 -5.36
N ASP A 8 -28.15 16.43 -5.50
CA ASP A 8 -29.12 16.63 -4.42
C ASP A 8 -29.26 15.34 -3.59
N VAL A 9 -28.28 15.12 -2.71
CA VAL A 9 -28.26 14.01 -1.75
C VAL A 9 -27.84 14.53 -0.36
N PRO A 10 -28.10 13.79 0.74
CA PRO A 10 -27.84 14.27 2.11
C PRO A 10 -26.36 14.47 2.48
N PHE A 11 -25.44 14.24 1.54
CA PHE A 11 -24.00 14.35 1.72
C PHE A 11 -23.36 15.04 0.50
N GLU A 12 -22.11 15.45 0.62
CA GLU A 12 -21.40 16.07 -0.51
C GLU A 12 -21.06 15.02 -1.57
N LEU A 13 -21.58 15.23 -2.78
CA LEU A 13 -21.35 14.38 -3.92
C LEU A 13 -21.40 15.23 -5.18
N ASN A 14 -20.31 15.24 -5.95
CA ASN A 14 -20.25 15.98 -7.21
C ASN A 14 -20.24 15.00 -8.39
N GLU A 15 -21.04 15.31 -9.40
CA GLU A 15 -20.93 14.71 -10.72
C GLU A 15 -19.92 15.49 -11.57
N ILE A 16 -19.02 14.78 -12.25
CA ILE A 16 -17.91 15.37 -12.99
C ILE A 16 -18.18 15.26 -14.48
N ASN A 17 -18.35 16.39 -15.16
CA ASN A 17 -18.62 16.41 -16.59
C ASN A 17 -17.36 16.07 -17.40
N LEU A 18 -17.28 14.82 -17.86
CA LEU A 18 -16.22 14.35 -18.75
C LEU A 18 -16.64 14.35 -20.23
N LYS A 19 -17.84 14.84 -20.57
CA LYS A 19 -18.36 14.78 -21.94
C LYS A 19 -17.79 15.91 -22.79
N ASN A 20 -17.24 15.57 -23.95
CA ASN A 20 -16.70 16.51 -24.93
C ASN A 20 -15.62 17.46 -24.38
N ILE A 21 -14.93 17.06 -23.30
CA ILE A 21 -13.79 17.81 -22.78
C ILE A 21 -12.51 17.34 -23.47
N SER A 22 -11.56 18.26 -23.61
CA SER A 22 -10.25 18.07 -24.21
C SER A 22 -9.27 17.33 -23.29
N ASP A 23 -8.15 16.89 -23.85
CA ASP A 23 -7.08 16.23 -23.11
C ASP A 23 -6.50 17.11 -21.98
N ASN A 24 -6.39 18.42 -22.21
CA ASN A 24 -5.89 19.36 -21.20
C ASN A 24 -6.87 19.49 -20.03
N GLU A 25 -8.18 19.50 -20.32
CA GLU A 25 -9.22 19.56 -19.29
C GLU A 25 -9.29 18.23 -18.50
N LEU A 26 -9.05 17.09 -19.14
CA LEU A 26 -8.93 15.80 -18.45
C LEU A 26 -7.77 15.81 -17.44
N ILE A 27 -6.60 16.31 -17.83
CA ILE A 27 -5.46 16.43 -16.92
C ILE A 27 -5.75 17.43 -15.81
N GLN A 28 -6.39 18.56 -16.13
CA GLN A 28 -6.79 19.54 -15.12
C GLN A 28 -7.69 18.90 -14.05
N ILE A 29 -8.72 18.15 -14.44
CA ILE A 29 -9.61 17.44 -13.51
C ILE A 29 -8.84 16.43 -12.65
N SER A 30 -7.90 15.68 -13.25
CA SER A 30 -7.08 14.71 -12.52
C SER A 30 -6.24 15.38 -11.42
N ASN A 31 -5.65 16.53 -11.73
CA ASN A 31 -4.85 17.32 -10.80
C ASN A 31 -5.72 17.95 -9.70
N GLU A 32 -6.85 18.57 -10.06
CA GLU A 32 -7.78 19.19 -9.12
C GLU A 32 -8.35 18.18 -8.11
N LEU A 33 -8.60 16.94 -8.53
CA LEU A 33 -9.10 15.87 -7.67
C LEU A 33 -7.99 15.14 -6.89
N GLY A 34 -6.71 15.35 -7.23
CA GLY A 34 -5.59 14.63 -6.60
C GLY A 34 -5.62 13.11 -6.84
N ILE A 35 -6.16 12.66 -7.98
CA ILE A 35 -6.34 11.22 -8.27
C ILE A 35 -5.16 10.57 -8.99
N GLY A 36 -4.15 11.34 -9.39
CA GLY A 36 -2.90 10.83 -9.94
C GLY A 36 -3.03 10.05 -11.25
N LEU A 37 -4.14 10.22 -11.97
CA LEU A 37 -4.36 9.55 -13.26
C LEU A 37 -3.71 10.32 -14.39
N ASN A 38 -2.92 9.63 -15.23
CA ASN A 38 -2.34 10.24 -16.42
C ASN A 38 -3.36 10.38 -17.56
N LEU A 39 -2.97 11.03 -18.66
CA LEU A 39 -3.87 11.29 -19.79
C LEU A 39 -4.48 10.01 -20.37
N THR A 40 -3.70 8.94 -20.50
CA THR A 40 -4.16 7.67 -21.05
C THR A 40 -5.23 7.07 -20.15
N GLU A 41 -5.02 7.09 -18.83
CA GLU A 41 -5.99 6.59 -17.85
C GLU A 41 -7.26 7.45 -17.82
N MET A 42 -7.12 8.77 -17.84
CA MET A 42 -8.26 9.69 -17.91
C MET A 42 -9.10 9.51 -19.18
N ARG A 43 -8.47 9.24 -20.34
CA ARG A 43 -9.19 8.89 -21.57
C ARG A 43 -9.94 7.57 -21.45
N LEU A 44 -9.37 6.56 -20.78
CA LEU A 44 -10.06 5.29 -20.53
C LEU A 44 -11.29 5.49 -19.65
N VAL A 45 -11.16 6.28 -18.59
CA VAL A 45 -12.27 6.68 -17.70
C VAL A 45 -13.35 7.41 -18.50
N GLN A 46 -12.99 8.44 -19.26
CA GLN A 46 -13.92 9.19 -20.12
C GLN A 46 -14.67 8.25 -21.07
N ASN A 47 -13.95 7.36 -21.76
CA ASN A 47 -14.53 6.39 -22.68
C ASN A 47 -15.49 5.41 -21.99
N TYR A 48 -15.16 4.94 -20.78
CA TYR A 48 -16.01 4.05 -20.01
C TYR A 48 -17.34 4.72 -19.65
N PHE A 49 -17.29 5.93 -19.07
CA PHE A 49 -18.48 6.66 -18.64
C PHE A 49 -19.32 7.15 -19.83
N SER A 50 -18.67 7.54 -20.94
CA SER A 50 -19.34 7.83 -22.21
C SER A 50 -20.14 6.63 -22.73
N LYS A 51 -19.57 5.42 -22.73
CA LYS A 51 -20.28 4.18 -23.11
C LYS A 51 -21.44 3.83 -22.16
N LYS A 52 -21.34 4.21 -20.88
CA LYS A 52 -22.42 4.06 -19.90
C LYS A 52 -23.51 5.12 -20.05
N GLY A 53 -23.30 6.16 -20.85
CA GLY A 53 -24.26 7.23 -21.07
C GLY A 53 -24.44 8.16 -19.88
N ARG A 54 -23.46 8.24 -18.96
CA ARG A 54 -23.52 9.11 -17.77
C ARG A 54 -22.15 9.65 -17.40
N ASN A 55 -22.12 10.71 -16.60
CA ASN A 55 -20.90 11.19 -15.96
C ASN A 55 -20.55 10.35 -14.72
N PRO A 56 -19.26 10.29 -14.35
CA PRO A 56 -18.83 9.77 -13.06
C PRO A 56 -19.16 10.73 -11.92
N THR A 57 -19.26 10.20 -10.72
CA THR A 57 -19.15 10.98 -9.48
C THR A 57 -17.69 11.15 -9.05
N ASP A 58 -17.40 12.15 -8.23
CA ASP A 58 -16.11 12.35 -7.58
C ASP A 58 -15.66 11.08 -6.82
N VAL A 59 -16.54 10.43 -6.05
CA VAL A 59 -16.23 9.18 -5.33
C VAL A 59 -15.84 8.04 -6.28
N GLU A 60 -16.50 7.92 -7.43
CA GLU A 60 -16.11 6.92 -8.45
C GLU A 60 -14.72 7.22 -9.03
N LEU A 61 -14.42 8.49 -9.31
CA LEU A 61 -13.09 8.89 -9.80
C LEU A 61 -12.00 8.70 -8.74
N GLN A 62 -12.28 9.04 -7.48
CA GLN A 62 -11.39 8.79 -6.36
C GLN A 62 -11.11 7.30 -6.20
N THR A 63 -12.14 6.45 -6.29
CA THR A 63 -11.99 4.99 -6.25
C THR A 63 -11.09 4.47 -7.37
N ILE A 64 -11.29 4.97 -8.60
CA ILE A 64 -10.44 4.60 -9.74
C ILE A 64 -9.00 5.08 -9.51
N GLY A 65 -8.80 6.34 -9.10
CA GLY A 65 -7.48 6.89 -8.79
C GLY A 65 -6.70 6.06 -7.77
N GLN A 66 -7.35 5.71 -6.66
CA GLN A 66 -6.74 4.87 -5.63
C GLN A 66 -6.41 3.46 -6.16
N THR A 67 -7.37 2.78 -6.79
CA THR A 67 -7.20 1.39 -7.25
C THR A 67 -6.24 1.25 -8.42
N TRP A 68 -6.13 2.27 -9.26
CA TRP A 68 -5.20 2.31 -10.40
C TRP A 68 -3.89 3.02 -10.05
N SER A 69 -3.63 3.37 -8.80
CA SER A 69 -2.32 3.89 -8.39
C SER A 69 -1.20 2.85 -8.61
N GLU A 70 0.06 3.30 -8.62
CA GLU A 70 1.18 2.36 -8.71
C GLU A 70 1.24 1.44 -7.48
N HIS A 71 1.03 2.02 -6.30
CA HIS A 71 1.05 1.29 -5.04
C HIS A 71 -0.03 0.19 -4.95
N CYS A 72 -1.24 0.40 -5.48
CA CYS A 72 -2.27 -0.65 -5.49
C CYS A 72 -2.12 -1.62 -6.68
N TYR A 73 -1.97 -1.10 -7.89
CA TYR A 73 -2.04 -1.94 -9.09
C TYR A 73 -0.71 -2.63 -9.41
N HIS A 74 0.41 -2.10 -8.92
CA HIS A 74 1.77 -2.57 -9.20
C HIS A 74 2.07 -2.58 -10.71
N LYS A 75 1.89 -1.44 -11.39
CA LYS A 75 2.00 -1.36 -12.86
C LYS A 75 3.41 -1.71 -13.29
N THR A 76 4.44 -1.26 -12.56
CA THR A 76 5.84 -1.58 -12.88
C THR A 76 6.11 -3.08 -12.84
N PHE A 77 5.61 -3.77 -11.80
CA PHE A 77 5.81 -5.22 -11.65
C PHE A 77 5.01 -6.06 -12.66
N LYS A 78 3.92 -5.51 -13.22
CA LYS A 78 3.08 -6.17 -14.24
C LYS A 78 3.42 -5.77 -15.68
N GLY A 79 4.10 -4.65 -15.87
CA GLY A 79 4.35 -4.04 -17.16
C GLY A 79 5.41 -4.76 -17.99
N GLU A 80 5.58 -4.28 -19.22
CA GLU A 80 6.71 -4.66 -20.08
C GLU A 80 7.89 -3.72 -19.84
N ILE A 81 9.06 -4.30 -19.59
CA ILE A 81 10.28 -3.55 -19.33
C ILE A 81 11.27 -3.85 -20.45
N THR A 82 11.79 -2.81 -21.09
CA THR A 82 12.87 -2.93 -22.07
C THR A 82 14.18 -2.57 -21.39
N THR A 83 15.11 -3.51 -21.34
CA THR A 83 16.48 -3.33 -20.84
C THR A 83 17.47 -3.42 -21.99
N VAL A 84 18.74 -3.14 -21.73
CA VAL A 84 19.82 -3.34 -22.71
C VAL A 84 20.00 -4.82 -23.11
N GLU A 85 19.52 -5.74 -22.27
CA GLU A 85 19.65 -7.19 -22.46
C GLU A 85 18.41 -7.83 -23.11
N GLY A 86 17.30 -7.09 -23.21
CA GLY A 86 16.08 -7.56 -23.87
C GLY A 86 14.80 -7.03 -23.25
N LYS A 87 13.68 -7.70 -23.56
CA LYS A 87 12.37 -7.36 -23.01
C LYS A 87 11.97 -8.35 -21.91
N ILE A 88 11.49 -7.83 -20.80
CA ILE A 88 10.94 -8.60 -19.67
C ILE A 88 9.43 -8.32 -19.62
N SER A 89 8.62 -9.37 -19.66
CA SER A 89 7.17 -9.27 -19.50
C SER A 89 6.81 -9.58 -18.04
N SER A 90 6.47 -8.54 -17.26
CA SER A 90 6.21 -8.59 -15.82
C SER A 90 7.38 -9.13 -14.97
N LEU A 91 7.97 -8.24 -14.16
CA LEU A 91 8.98 -8.64 -13.14
C LEU A 91 8.42 -9.68 -12.19
N PHE A 92 7.18 -9.46 -11.73
CA PHE A 92 6.52 -10.37 -10.80
C PHE A 92 6.38 -11.78 -11.36
N LYS A 93 5.82 -11.91 -12.57
CA LYS A 93 5.64 -13.23 -13.18
C LYS A 93 6.98 -13.88 -13.51
N THR A 94 7.95 -13.11 -14.01
CA THR A 94 9.22 -13.64 -14.50
C THR A 94 10.15 -14.10 -13.38
N TYR A 95 10.33 -13.29 -12.34
CA TYR A 95 11.36 -13.51 -11.33
C TYR A 95 10.83 -13.94 -9.97
N VAL A 96 9.55 -13.69 -9.67
CA VAL A 96 8.95 -14.03 -8.36
C VAL A 96 8.04 -15.24 -8.49
N ALA A 97 6.99 -15.16 -9.29
CA ALA A 97 5.96 -16.20 -9.35
C ALA A 97 6.38 -17.45 -10.15
N LYS A 98 7.28 -17.30 -11.14
CA LYS A 98 7.74 -18.40 -12.01
C LYS A 98 8.31 -19.56 -11.20
N VAL A 99 9.24 -19.29 -10.29
CA VAL A 99 9.92 -20.35 -9.53
C VAL A 99 8.95 -21.12 -8.64
N THR A 100 8.04 -20.42 -7.96
CA THR A 100 6.99 -21.05 -7.13
C THR A 100 6.07 -21.92 -7.99
N LYS A 101 5.69 -21.44 -9.18
CA LYS A 101 4.85 -22.19 -10.12
C LYS A 101 5.56 -23.43 -10.68
N GLU A 102 6.84 -23.32 -11.03
CA GLU A 102 7.62 -24.42 -11.60
C GLU A 102 7.93 -25.49 -10.56
N LEU A 103 8.27 -25.09 -9.33
CA LEU A 103 8.52 -26.03 -8.24
C LEU A 103 7.23 -26.67 -7.73
N ASN A 104 6.10 -25.95 -7.78
CA ASN A 104 4.78 -26.36 -7.31
C ASN A 104 4.81 -27.16 -5.98
N PRO A 105 5.46 -26.63 -4.93
CA PRO A 105 5.60 -27.35 -3.67
C PRO A 105 4.22 -27.64 -3.04
N SER A 106 3.98 -28.89 -2.66
CA SER A 106 2.69 -29.32 -2.08
C SER A 106 2.33 -28.63 -0.76
N TRP A 107 3.34 -28.09 -0.07
CA TRP A 107 3.19 -27.39 1.20
C TRP A 107 2.82 -25.91 1.02
N CYS A 108 2.75 -25.37 -0.21
CA CYS A 108 2.22 -24.02 -0.44
C CYS A 108 0.69 -24.07 -0.56
N ILE A 109 -0.03 -23.57 0.44
CA ILE A 109 -1.49 -23.62 0.53
C ILE A 109 -2.14 -22.43 -0.22
N SER A 110 -1.60 -21.23 -0.03
CA SER A 110 -2.07 -20.00 -0.70
C SER A 110 -0.88 -19.07 -0.92
N VAL A 111 -0.51 -18.82 -2.18
CA VAL A 111 0.63 -17.95 -2.51
C VAL A 111 0.23 -17.06 -3.68
N PHE A 112 0.47 -15.76 -3.57
CA PHE A 112 0.15 -14.75 -4.59
C PHE A 112 -1.35 -14.54 -4.89
N GLU A 113 -2.24 -15.07 -4.06
CA GLU A 113 -3.69 -15.01 -4.26
C GLU A 113 -4.45 -14.35 -3.10
N ASP A 114 -3.75 -14.00 -2.01
CA ASP A 114 -4.35 -13.49 -0.78
C ASP A 114 -3.42 -12.48 -0.09
N ASN A 115 -3.87 -11.88 1.01
CA ASN A 115 -3.12 -10.84 1.73
C ASN A 115 -1.81 -11.35 2.34
N ALA A 116 -1.71 -12.65 2.63
CA ALA A 116 -0.50 -13.29 3.16
C ALA A 116 -0.20 -14.62 2.45
N GLY A 117 1.07 -15.01 2.43
CA GLY A 117 1.48 -16.33 1.96
C GLY A 117 1.23 -17.38 3.04
N ILE A 118 0.55 -18.48 2.69
CA ILE A 118 0.18 -19.55 3.61
C ILE A 118 0.89 -20.85 3.20
N ILE A 119 1.59 -21.45 4.15
CA ILE A 119 2.31 -22.71 3.97
C ILE A 119 1.90 -23.74 5.02
N GLU A 120 1.95 -25.02 4.67
CA GLU A 120 1.75 -26.12 5.60
C GLU A 120 2.91 -26.19 6.61
N PHE A 121 2.57 -26.33 7.89
CA PHE A 121 3.53 -26.53 8.96
C PHE A 121 3.48 -27.96 9.50
N ASP A 122 2.28 -28.43 9.82
CA ASP A 122 2.03 -29.83 10.17
C ASP A 122 0.67 -30.30 9.66
N LYS A 123 0.20 -31.46 10.09
CA LYS A 123 -1.09 -32.03 9.68
C LYS A 123 -2.28 -31.08 9.92
N ASN A 124 -2.30 -30.37 11.05
CA ASN A 124 -3.45 -29.59 11.53
C ASN A 124 -3.28 -28.08 11.35
N PHE A 125 -2.04 -27.60 11.25
CA PHE A 125 -1.68 -26.20 11.24
C PHE A 125 -0.92 -25.78 9.98
N ALA A 126 -1.14 -24.54 9.59
CA ALA A 126 -0.42 -23.81 8.58
C ALA A 126 0.21 -22.56 9.21
N ILE A 127 1.18 -21.97 8.51
CA ILE A 127 1.80 -20.69 8.86
C ILE A 127 1.44 -19.68 7.77
N ALA A 128 0.91 -18.54 8.19
CA ALA A 128 0.76 -17.37 7.35
C ALA A 128 1.92 -16.42 7.61
N ALA A 129 2.49 -15.85 6.54
CA ALA A 129 3.56 -14.86 6.64
C ALA A 129 3.32 -13.71 5.66
N LYS A 130 3.60 -12.50 6.13
CA LYS A 130 3.45 -11.27 5.36
C LYS A 130 4.51 -10.27 5.77
N VAL A 131 5.02 -9.53 4.80
CA VAL A 131 5.93 -8.41 4.98
C VAL A 131 5.45 -7.27 4.08
N GLU A 132 5.45 -6.05 4.60
CA GLU A 132 5.16 -4.80 3.89
C GLU A 132 6.18 -3.72 4.23
N THR A 133 6.15 -2.62 3.48
CA THR A 133 6.95 -1.42 3.77
C THR A 133 6.04 -0.26 4.16
N HIS A 134 6.58 0.65 4.98
CA HIS A 134 5.91 1.90 5.31
C HIS A 134 6.87 3.10 5.27
N ASN A 135 7.66 3.15 4.19
CA ASN A 135 8.80 4.05 4.02
C ASN A 135 8.41 5.53 4.05
N HIS A 136 7.58 5.96 3.09
CA HIS A 136 7.21 7.38 2.92
C HIS A 136 6.52 7.96 4.16
N PRO A 137 5.49 7.32 4.75
CA PRO A 137 4.88 7.84 5.97
C PRO A 137 5.88 7.90 7.13
N SER A 138 6.75 6.90 7.26
CA SER A 138 7.76 6.87 8.34
C SER A 138 8.86 7.91 8.17
N ALA A 139 9.13 8.39 6.96
CA ALA A 139 10.06 9.49 6.74
C ALA A 139 9.51 10.84 7.26
N ILE A 140 8.18 11.01 7.22
CA ILE A 140 7.49 12.27 7.55
C ILE A 140 7.04 12.29 9.00
N GLU A 141 6.30 11.26 9.40
CA GLU A 141 5.79 11.05 10.76
C GLU A 141 6.23 9.65 11.23
N PRO A 142 7.41 9.54 11.84
CA PRO A 142 8.06 8.26 12.06
C PRO A 142 7.33 7.32 13.02
N PHE A 143 6.63 7.86 14.03
CA PHE A 143 5.97 7.03 15.03
C PHE A 143 4.73 6.36 14.46
N GLY A 144 3.77 7.14 13.98
CA GLY A 144 2.53 6.63 13.40
C GLY A 144 2.78 5.95 12.08
N GLY A 145 3.76 6.39 11.28
CA GLY A 145 4.23 5.67 10.09
C GLY A 145 4.61 4.22 10.42
N ALA A 146 5.50 4.00 11.38
CA ALA A 146 5.93 2.64 11.69
C ALA A 146 4.89 1.83 12.47
N ALA A 147 4.12 2.48 13.35
CA ALA A 147 3.04 1.85 14.10
C ALA A 147 1.95 1.32 13.16
N THR A 148 1.53 2.13 12.17
CA THR A 148 0.51 1.73 11.19
C THR A 148 1.01 0.65 10.23
N GLY A 149 2.30 0.67 9.85
CA GLY A 149 2.93 -0.41 9.10
C GLY A 149 2.89 -1.75 9.85
N THR A 150 3.21 -1.73 11.15
CA THR A 150 3.12 -2.92 12.03
C THR A 150 1.68 -3.40 12.16
N GLY A 151 0.74 -2.48 12.38
CA GLY A 151 -0.68 -2.80 12.45
C GLY A 151 -1.25 -3.36 11.15
N GLY A 152 -0.77 -2.87 10.00
CA GLY A 152 -1.15 -3.35 8.67
C GLY A 152 -0.86 -4.84 8.50
N VAL A 153 0.40 -5.23 8.71
CA VAL A 153 0.80 -6.64 8.55
C VAL A 153 0.15 -7.58 9.56
N ILE A 154 -0.15 -7.12 10.78
CA ILE A 154 -0.94 -7.89 11.75
C ILE A 154 -2.36 -8.13 11.21
N ARG A 155 -2.99 -7.11 10.63
CA ARG A 155 -4.33 -7.25 10.02
C ARG A 155 -4.32 -8.17 8.80
N ASP A 156 -3.27 -8.17 7.99
CA ASP A 156 -3.16 -9.10 6.86
C ASP A 156 -3.11 -10.56 7.30
N ILE A 157 -2.41 -10.86 8.40
CA ILE A 157 -2.38 -12.19 9.00
C ILE A 157 -3.76 -12.58 9.54
N LEU A 158 -4.44 -11.66 10.23
CA LEU A 158 -5.81 -11.89 10.71
C LEU A 158 -6.79 -12.11 9.55
N ALA A 159 -6.61 -11.38 8.43
CA ALA A 159 -7.47 -11.46 7.26
C ALA A 159 -7.42 -12.84 6.56
N VAL A 160 -6.35 -13.60 6.77
CA VAL A 160 -6.22 -14.98 6.29
C VAL A 160 -6.48 -16.04 7.36
N TRP A 161 -7.27 -15.69 8.38
CA TRP A 161 -7.70 -16.56 9.49
C TRP A 161 -6.58 -17.03 10.44
N ALA A 162 -5.37 -16.50 10.29
CA ALA A 162 -4.25 -16.87 11.14
C ALA A 162 -4.20 -16.01 12.40
N ASP A 163 -3.77 -16.61 13.50
CA ASP A 163 -3.52 -15.91 14.76
C ASP A 163 -2.07 -15.36 14.76
N PRO A 164 -1.86 -14.04 14.79
CA PRO A 164 -0.52 -13.44 14.82
C PRO A 164 0.28 -13.89 16.05
N ILE A 165 1.49 -14.41 15.84
CA ILE A 165 2.34 -14.93 16.94
C ILE A 165 3.69 -14.23 17.06
N ALA A 166 4.16 -13.59 15.99
CA ALA A 166 5.45 -12.92 15.97
C ALA A 166 5.52 -11.85 14.88
N CYS A 167 6.20 -10.75 15.17
CA CYS A 167 6.56 -9.72 14.22
C CYS A 167 8.05 -9.77 13.88
N THR A 168 8.41 -9.17 12.75
CA THR A 168 9.79 -8.95 12.32
C THR A 168 9.94 -7.58 11.66
N ASP A 169 11.13 -6.99 11.69
CA ASP A 169 11.40 -5.72 11.03
C ASP A 169 12.75 -5.70 10.30
N VAL A 170 12.82 -4.97 9.19
CA VAL A 170 14.09 -4.64 8.54
C VAL A 170 14.13 -3.14 8.30
N LEU A 171 15.05 -2.48 8.98
CA LEU A 171 15.08 -1.04 9.10
C LEU A 171 16.38 -0.48 8.50
N CYS A 172 16.27 0.51 7.63
CA CYS A 172 17.42 1.23 7.10
C CYS A 172 17.29 2.74 7.31
N PHE A 173 18.30 3.34 7.90
CA PHE A 173 18.35 4.77 8.22
C PHE A 173 19.66 5.42 7.78
N GLY A 174 19.66 6.75 7.66
CA GLY A 174 20.90 7.52 7.63
C GLY A 174 21.71 7.42 8.94
N PRO A 175 23.00 7.78 8.94
CA PRO A 175 23.84 7.81 10.14
C PRO A 175 23.19 8.62 11.28
N LEU A 176 23.28 8.12 12.52
CA LEU A 176 22.63 8.78 13.67
C LEU A 176 23.32 10.07 14.10
N ASP A 177 24.56 10.27 13.69
CA ASP A 177 25.41 11.44 13.89
C ASP A 177 25.56 12.25 12.60
N TYR A 178 24.59 12.15 11.68
CA TYR A 178 24.61 12.88 10.41
C TYR A 178 24.76 14.39 10.63
N ASP A 179 25.54 15.02 9.74
CA ASP A 179 25.81 16.45 9.80
C ASP A 179 24.56 17.24 9.41
N TYR A 180 24.09 18.12 10.31
CA TYR A 180 22.92 18.97 10.06
C TYR A 180 23.13 19.90 8.87
N ASP A 181 24.37 20.34 8.61
CA ASP A 181 24.67 21.24 7.49
C ASP A 181 24.56 20.53 6.13
N LYS A 182 24.62 19.19 6.12
CA LYS A 182 24.47 18.36 4.92
C LYS A 182 23.06 17.82 4.73
N LEU A 183 22.18 18.00 5.72
CA LEU A 183 20.83 17.45 5.68
C LEU A 183 20.04 18.07 4.52
N PRO A 184 19.54 17.26 3.57
CA PRO A 184 18.75 17.79 2.47
C PRO A 184 17.53 18.56 2.99
N LEU A 185 17.23 19.70 2.38
CA LEU A 185 16.09 20.53 2.77
C LEU A 185 14.79 19.71 2.75
N GLY A 186 14.05 19.85 3.84
CA GLY A 186 12.84 19.10 4.14
C GLY A 186 13.11 17.88 5.03
N THR A 187 14.12 17.09 4.70
CA THR A 187 14.28 15.78 5.34
C THR A 187 14.44 15.85 6.86
N LYS A 188 13.79 14.91 7.57
CA LYS A 188 13.98 14.79 9.02
C LYS A 188 15.33 14.15 9.32
N HIS A 189 16.01 14.66 10.36
CA HIS A 189 17.30 14.12 10.77
C HIS A 189 17.20 12.61 11.08
N PRO A 190 18.13 11.75 10.60
CA PRO A 190 18.01 10.29 10.74
C PRO A 190 17.79 9.81 12.18
N LYS A 191 18.46 10.45 13.15
CA LYS A 191 18.26 10.17 14.59
C LYS A 191 16.81 10.38 15.08
N TYR A 192 16.10 11.37 14.55
CA TYR A 192 14.69 11.61 14.89
C TYR A 192 13.82 10.49 14.31
N VAL A 193 14.03 10.17 13.03
CA VAL A 193 13.28 9.13 12.31
C VAL A 193 13.48 7.77 12.98
N TYR A 194 14.73 7.38 13.23
CA TYR A 194 15.09 6.16 13.96
C TYR A 194 14.33 6.03 15.28
N ARG A 195 14.36 7.07 16.13
CA ARG A 195 13.69 7.04 17.44
C ARG A 195 12.18 6.87 17.32
N GLY A 196 11.55 7.59 16.40
CA GLY A 196 10.11 7.50 16.21
C GLY A 196 9.69 6.15 15.64
N VAL A 197 10.40 5.62 14.63
CA VAL A 197 10.13 4.29 14.04
C VAL A 197 10.19 3.19 15.11
N ILE A 198 11.28 3.11 15.87
CA ILE A 198 11.45 2.10 16.92
C ILE A 198 10.33 2.21 17.98
N SER A 199 9.98 3.45 18.36
CA SER A 199 8.90 3.69 19.32
C SER A 199 7.53 3.29 18.77
N GLY A 200 7.28 3.53 17.48
CA GLY A 200 6.03 3.20 16.81
C GLY A 200 5.81 1.68 16.68
N ILE A 201 6.83 0.95 16.22
CA ILE A 201 6.82 -0.51 16.15
C ILE A 201 6.58 -1.09 17.54
N GLY A 202 7.38 -0.65 18.52
CA GLY A 202 7.26 -1.11 19.90
C GLY A 202 5.88 -0.82 20.50
N ALA A 203 5.33 0.37 20.29
CA ALA A 203 4.02 0.74 20.82
C ALA A 203 2.91 -0.16 20.27
N TYR A 204 2.87 -0.40 18.96
CA TYR A 204 1.82 -1.22 18.36
C TYR A 204 1.96 -2.69 18.75
N GLY A 205 3.15 -3.28 18.58
CA GLY A 205 3.40 -4.68 18.89
C GLY A 205 3.15 -5.01 20.37
N ASN A 206 3.68 -4.19 21.29
CA ASN A 206 3.52 -4.40 22.73
C ASN A 206 2.06 -4.31 23.18
N ASN A 207 1.29 -3.35 22.66
CA ASN A 207 -0.13 -3.22 23.00
C ASN A 207 -0.98 -4.38 22.45
N MET A 208 -0.59 -4.92 21.30
CA MET A 208 -1.22 -6.12 20.73
C MET A 208 -0.77 -7.41 21.43
N GLY A 209 0.31 -7.36 22.22
CA GLY A 209 0.91 -8.53 22.85
C GLY A 209 1.66 -9.45 21.89
N ILE A 210 2.12 -8.93 20.75
CA ILE A 210 2.82 -9.69 19.71
C ILE A 210 4.30 -9.27 19.70
N PRO A 211 5.26 -10.17 20.00
CA PRO A 211 6.66 -9.82 20.10
C PRO A 211 7.30 -9.64 18.72
N THR A 212 8.15 -8.63 18.55
CA THR A 212 9.13 -8.57 17.45
C THR A 212 10.29 -9.50 17.79
N VAL A 213 10.42 -10.64 17.10
CA VAL A 213 11.33 -11.73 17.49
C VAL A 213 12.66 -11.73 16.74
N ASN A 214 12.71 -11.07 15.59
CA ASN A 214 13.91 -10.95 14.76
C ASN A 214 13.82 -9.71 13.88
N GLY A 215 14.95 -9.32 13.33
CA GLY A 215 15.00 -8.24 12.35
C GLY A 215 16.42 -7.93 11.91
N ALA A 216 16.57 -6.81 11.20
CA ALA A 216 17.86 -6.25 10.86
C ALA A 216 17.80 -4.72 10.88
N ILE A 217 18.92 -4.09 11.24
CA ILE A 217 19.08 -2.64 11.14
C ILE A 217 20.35 -2.31 10.37
N ASN A 218 20.23 -1.40 9.41
CA ASN A 218 21.36 -0.90 8.63
C ASN A 218 21.42 0.63 8.67
N PHE A 219 22.64 1.16 8.72
CA PHE A 219 22.90 2.60 8.67
C PHE A 219 23.78 2.92 7.48
N ASP A 220 23.28 3.73 6.57
CA ASP A 220 24.02 4.17 5.38
C ASP A 220 23.51 5.54 4.92
N GLU A 221 24.42 6.39 4.43
CA GLU A 221 24.09 7.74 3.97
C GLU A 221 23.05 7.75 2.84
N SER A 222 22.95 6.69 2.04
CA SER A 222 21.94 6.55 0.98
C SER A 222 20.49 6.51 1.49
N TYR A 223 20.28 6.26 2.79
CA TYR A 223 18.95 6.29 3.42
C TYR A 223 18.62 7.64 4.07
N VAL A 224 19.44 8.68 3.87
CA VAL A 224 19.09 10.04 4.27
C VAL A 224 17.97 10.55 3.37
N GLY A 225 16.86 10.99 3.98
CA GLY A 225 15.68 11.48 3.27
C GLY A 225 14.69 10.40 2.80
N ASN A 226 15.14 9.16 2.59
CA ASN A 226 14.24 8.04 2.30
C ASN A 226 14.66 6.79 3.09
N VAL A 227 13.92 6.53 4.16
CA VAL A 227 14.15 5.38 5.04
C VAL A 227 13.51 4.12 4.48
N VAL A 228 14.02 2.97 4.92
CA VAL A 228 13.33 1.69 4.69
C VAL A 228 12.79 1.20 6.02
N VAL A 229 11.48 0.97 6.07
CA VAL A 229 10.78 0.43 7.23
C VAL A 229 9.96 -0.76 6.76
N TYR A 230 10.57 -1.94 6.79
CA TYR A 230 9.85 -3.19 6.61
C TYR A 230 9.22 -3.61 7.93
N CYS A 231 7.93 -3.91 7.89
CA CYS A 231 7.20 -4.56 8.97
C CYS A 231 6.74 -5.93 8.47
N GLY A 232 6.90 -6.97 9.27
CA GLY A 232 6.44 -8.30 8.95
C GLY A 232 5.74 -8.96 10.12
N CYS A 233 4.85 -9.90 9.80
CA CYS A 233 4.12 -10.68 10.78
C CYS A 233 4.01 -12.14 10.33
N VAL A 234 4.09 -13.04 11.30
CA VAL A 234 3.88 -14.48 11.15
C VAL A 234 2.74 -14.88 12.05
N GLY A 235 1.81 -15.69 11.52
CA GLY A 235 0.69 -16.23 12.26
C GLY A 235 0.51 -17.73 12.08
N ILE A 236 -0.13 -18.37 13.06
CA ILE A 236 -0.50 -19.78 13.01
C ILE A 236 -1.98 -19.94 12.62
N LEU A 237 -2.25 -20.81 11.66
CA LEU A 237 -3.57 -21.03 11.09
C LEU A 237 -4.03 -22.47 11.32
N PRO A 238 -5.08 -22.71 12.12
CA PRO A 238 -5.76 -24.00 12.14
C PRO A 238 -6.42 -24.26 10.78
N LYS A 239 -5.99 -25.32 10.07
CA LYS A 239 -6.47 -25.59 8.70
C LYS A 239 -7.98 -25.79 8.61
N ASN A 240 -8.61 -26.27 9.68
CA ASN A 240 -10.05 -26.47 9.74
C ASN A 240 -10.88 -25.17 9.87
N LYS A 241 -10.23 -24.03 10.16
CA LYS A 241 -10.87 -22.71 10.21
C LYS A 241 -10.71 -21.92 8.92
N PHE A 242 -9.80 -22.34 8.04
CA PHE A 242 -9.51 -21.62 6.80
C PHE A 242 -10.70 -21.71 5.83
N VAL A 243 -11.31 -20.57 5.53
CA VAL A 243 -12.38 -20.45 4.53
C VAL A 243 -11.91 -19.49 3.45
N LYS A 244 -11.87 -19.98 2.21
CA LYS A 244 -11.52 -19.19 1.03
C LYS A 244 -12.77 -18.87 0.23
N ASN A 245 -12.86 -17.62 -0.24
CA ASN A 245 -13.93 -17.05 -1.07
C ASN A 245 -15.27 -16.83 -0.34
N THR A 246 -15.94 -15.76 -0.76
CA THR A 246 -17.31 -15.41 -0.34
C THR A 246 -18.35 -16.15 -1.17
N ARG A 247 -19.59 -16.17 -0.68
CA ARG A 247 -20.75 -16.79 -1.32
C ARG A 247 -21.89 -15.79 -1.45
N ALA A 248 -22.76 -16.01 -2.44
CA ALA A 248 -23.98 -15.24 -2.55
C ALA A 248 -24.84 -15.43 -1.28
N GLY A 249 -25.27 -14.33 -0.68
CA GLY A 249 -26.01 -14.32 0.58
C GLY A 249 -25.14 -14.05 1.82
N ASP A 250 -23.82 -14.03 1.71
CA ASP A 250 -22.95 -13.58 2.80
C ASP A 250 -23.18 -12.09 3.11
N ILE A 251 -22.96 -11.71 4.36
CA ILE A 251 -23.09 -10.34 4.86
C ILE A 251 -21.70 -9.70 4.91
N ALA A 252 -21.54 -8.51 4.33
CA ALA A 252 -20.35 -7.69 4.50
C ALA A 252 -20.39 -6.98 5.85
N LEU A 253 -19.38 -7.21 6.69
CA LEU A 253 -19.24 -6.60 8.02
C LEU A 253 -17.96 -5.77 8.05
N LEU A 254 -18.08 -4.51 8.50
CA LEU A 254 -16.93 -3.68 8.87
C LEU A 254 -16.73 -3.81 10.38
N VAL A 255 -15.55 -4.27 10.80
CA VAL A 255 -15.21 -4.50 12.21
C VAL A 255 -13.98 -3.70 12.57
N GLY A 256 -14.05 -2.89 13.63
CA GLY A 256 -12.94 -2.05 14.09
C GLY A 256 -13.39 -0.69 14.60
N GLY A 257 -12.48 0.28 14.56
CA GLY A 257 -12.77 1.68 14.91
C GLY A 257 -13.67 2.37 13.88
N GLU A 258 -14.21 3.52 14.27
CA GLU A 258 -15.01 4.36 13.38
C GLU A 258 -14.17 4.91 12.21
N THR A 259 -14.80 5.11 11.05
CA THR A 259 -14.13 5.68 9.88
C THR A 259 -13.93 7.19 10.07
N GLY A 260 -12.68 7.60 10.26
CA GLY A 260 -12.26 9.00 10.29
C GLY A 260 -11.87 9.55 8.91
N ARG A 261 -11.30 10.76 8.90
CA ARG A 261 -10.72 11.40 7.70
C ARG A 261 -9.22 11.12 7.61
N ASP A 262 -8.83 9.88 7.88
CA ASP A 262 -7.45 9.49 8.07
C ASP A 262 -6.85 9.00 6.74
N GLY A 263 -5.70 9.53 6.35
CA GLY A 263 -4.94 9.04 5.18
C GLY A 263 -5.64 9.21 3.83
N ILE A 264 -6.56 10.16 3.70
CA ILE A 264 -7.18 10.50 2.41
C ILE A 264 -6.06 10.89 1.44
N HIS A 265 -6.05 10.28 0.25
CA HIS A 265 -5.00 10.39 -0.78
C HIS A 265 -3.63 9.79 -0.41
N GLY A 266 -3.54 9.02 0.68
CA GLY A 266 -2.28 8.39 1.12
C GLY A 266 -1.64 7.47 0.08
N VAL A 267 -2.42 6.76 -0.74
CA VAL A 267 -1.88 5.88 -1.79
C VAL A 267 -1.34 6.68 -2.98
N THR A 268 -2.03 7.77 -3.34
CA THR A 268 -1.54 8.70 -4.36
C THR A 268 -0.21 9.31 -3.89
N PHE A 269 -0.15 9.72 -2.62
CA PHE A 269 1.04 10.23 -1.97
C PHE A 269 2.19 9.22 -1.98
N ALA A 270 1.93 7.96 -1.59
CA ALA A 270 2.93 6.89 -1.60
C ALA A 270 3.40 6.49 -3.02
N SER A 271 2.66 6.88 -4.06
CA SER A 271 3.02 6.66 -5.46
C SER A 271 3.74 7.86 -6.09
N ALA A 272 3.88 8.98 -5.37
CA ALA A 272 4.53 10.20 -5.82
C ALA A 272 5.97 10.29 -5.27
N GLU A 273 6.84 11.01 -5.99
CA GLU A 273 8.16 11.36 -5.47
C GLU A 273 8.03 12.34 -4.29
N LEU A 274 8.86 12.15 -3.25
CA LEU A 274 8.95 13.12 -2.16
C LEU A 274 9.56 14.42 -2.71
N THR A 275 8.74 15.46 -2.72
CA THR A 275 9.17 16.82 -3.07
C THR A 275 9.19 17.70 -1.82
N LYS A 276 9.74 18.90 -1.91
CA LYS A 276 9.71 19.89 -0.81
C LYS A 276 8.30 20.22 -0.31
N GLU A 277 7.29 20.06 -1.15
CA GLU A 277 5.87 20.33 -0.82
C GLU A 277 5.22 19.16 -0.05
N SER A 278 5.87 17.99 0.01
CA SER A 278 5.33 16.78 0.65
C SER A 278 5.40 16.80 2.19
N GLU A 279 5.90 17.90 2.78
CA GLU A 279 6.18 18.01 4.22
C GLU A 279 5.41 19.13 4.93
N GLU A 280 4.62 19.91 4.20
CA GLU A 280 3.61 20.80 4.76
C GLU A 280 2.33 20.03 5.11
#